data_AF-A0A564ZKC6-F1
#
_entry.id   AF-A0A564ZKC6-F1
#
_cell.length_a   1.000
_cell.length_b   1.000
_cell.length_c   1.000
_cell.angle_alpha   90.00
_cell.angle_beta   90.00
_cell.angle_gamma   90.00
#
_symmetry.space_group_name_H-M   'P 1'
#
loop_
_entity.id
_entity.type
_entity.pdbx_description
1 polymer ?
#
loop_
_entity_poly.entity_id
_entity_poly.type
_entity_poly.pdbx_seq_one_letter_code
_entity_poly.pdbx_strand_id
1 'polypeptide(L)'
;MTRLNRQYRGKAAPTDVLSFPMREGPFASLSPHLLGDVVISAETADRQARAAGRPLRDELAALLIHGILHLLGYDHQTPSEARRMKRLERQYGFPFIEAEGR
;
A
#
# COMPACT_ATOMS: atom_id res chain seq x y z
N MET A 1 -10.77 -8.40 -4.85
CA MET A 1 -10.53 -6.98 -4.55
C MET A 1 -11.62 -6.03 -5.08
N THR A 2 -12.12 -6.19 -6.30
CA THR A 2 -13.13 -5.30 -6.93
C THR A 2 -14.36 -5.01 -6.05
N ARG A 3 -14.88 -6.02 -5.34
CA ARG A 3 -15.99 -5.84 -4.38
C ARG A 3 -15.67 -4.83 -3.28
N LEU A 4 -14.50 -4.95 -2.67
CA LEU A 4 -14.05 -4.05 -1.59
C LEU A 4 -13.79 -2.64 -2.14
N ASN A 5 -13.14 -2.52 -3.29
CA ASN A 5 -12.88 -1.21 -3.91
C ASN A 5 -14.19 -0.49 -4.26
N ARG A 6 -15.20 -1.23 -4.73
CA ARG A 6 -16.55 -0.69 -4.96
C ARG A 6 -17.22 -0.27 -3.66
N GLN A 7 -17.19 -1.12 -2.63
CA GLN A 7 -17.88 -0.88 -1.36
C GLN A 7 -17.29 0.32 -0.60
N TYR A 8 -15.97 0.47 -0.57
CA TYR A 8 -15.30 1.46 0.29
C TYR A 8 -14.75 2.67 -0.46
N ARG A 9 -14.51 2.58 -1.77
CA ARG A 9 -14.03 3.71 -2.59
C ARG A 9 -14.96 4.06 -3.75
N GLY A 10 -16.09 3.38 -3.91
CA GLY A 10 -17.01 3.59 -5.03
C GLY A 10 -16.46 3.19 -6.40
N LYS A 11 -15.29 2.55 -6.45
CA LYS A 11 -14.59 2.22 -7.70
C LYS A 11 -14.79 0.76 -8.08
N ALA A 12 -15.52 0.51 -9.16
CA ALA A 12 -15.74 -0.84 -9.70
C ALA A 12 -14.54 -1.33 -10.55
N ALA A 13 -13.33 -1.16 -10.05
CA ALA A 13 -12.10 -1.58 -10.71
C ALA A 13 -11.24 -2.42 -9.75
N PRO A 14 -10.42 -3.36 -10.26
CA PRO A 14 -9.41 -4.02 -9.46
C PRO A 14 -8.41 -2.98 -8.93
N THR A 15 -7.93 -3.20 -7.71
CA THR A 15 -6.80 -2.49 -7.10
C THR A 15 -5.85 -3.53 -6.53
N ASP A 16 -4.60 -3.16 -6.34
CA ASP A 16 -3.56 -3.99 -5.75
C ASP A 16 -3.63 -3.95 -4.22
N VAL A 17 -3.81 -2.77 -3.63
CA VAL A 17 -3.87 -2.56 -2.19
C VAL A 17 -5.00 -1.62 -1.78
N LEU A 18 -5.58 -1.86 -0.60
CA LEU A 18 -6.49 -0.96 0.12
C LEU A 18 -5.99 -0.81 1.56
N SER A 19 -6.10 0.41 2.10
CA SER A 19 -5.73 0.74 3.48
C SER A 19 -6.93 1.35 4.20
N PHE A 20 -7.20 0.87 5.42
CA PHE A 20 -8.34 1.26 6.26
C PHE A 20 -7.81 1.81 7.59
N PRO A 21 -7.57 3.12 7.70
CA PRO A 21 -7.06 3.73 8.92
C PRO A 21 -8.10 3.66 10.04
N MET A 22 -7.70 3.13 11.20
CA MET A 22 -8.55 3.10 12.41
C MET A 22 -8.39 4.34 13.29
N ARG A 23 -7.40 5.19 12.98
CA ARG A 23 -7.11 6.44 13.67
C ARG A 23 -7.82 7.65 13.06
N GLU A 24 -8.78 7.39 12.17
CA GLU A 24 -9.59 8.40 11.50
C GLU A 24 -11.07 8.21 11.84
N GLY A 25 -11.86 9.30 11.75
CA GLY A 25 -13.30 9.29 11.97
C GLY A 25 -13.74 9.34 13.45
N PRO A 26 -15.05 9.18 13.71
CA PRO A 26 -15.66 9.41 15.03
C PRO A 26 -15.13 8.51 16.16
N PHE A 27 -14.50 7.39 15.81
CA PHE A 27 -14.06 6.35 16.75
C PHE A 27 -12.53 6.23 16.85
N ALA A 28 -11.79 7.19 16.30
CA ALA A 28 -10.32 7.18 16.27
C ALA A 28 -9.64 7.07 17.65
N SER A 29 -10.33 7.47 18.72
CA SER A 29 -9.83 7.43 20.09
C SER A 29 -10.03 6.10 20.81
N LEU A 30 -10.81 5.16 20.26
CA LEU A 30 -11.08 3.86 20.91
C LEU A 30 -9.84 2.97 20.96
N SER A 31 -9.01 3.02 19.91
CA SER A 31 -7.81 2.19 19.77
C SER A 31 -6.64 3.02 19.22
N PRO A 32 -6.09 3.97 19.99
CA PRO A 32 -5.11 4.94 19.48
C PRO A 32 -3.79 4.31 19.00
N HIS A 33 -3.49 3.08 19.46
CA HIS A 33 -2.30 2.32 19.09
C HIS A 33 -2.50 1.41 17.87
N LEU A 34 -3.75 1.22 17.40
CA LEU A 34 -4.04 0.39 16.25
C LEU A 34 -4.09 1.25 14.98
N LEU A 35 -3.18 1.01 14.05
CA LEU A 35 -3.10 1.79 12.80
C LEU A 35 -4.29 1.52 11.88
N GLY A 36 -4.68 0.25 11.76
CA GLY A 36 -5.78 -0.22 10.92
C GLY A 36 -5.38 -1.39 10.03
N ASP A 37 -6.13 -1.60 8.95
CA ASP A 37 -5.98 -2.77 8.08
C ASP A 37 -5.34 -2.43 6.73
N VAL A 38 -4.46 -3.32 6.25
CA VAL A 38 -3.97 -3.32 4.87
C VAL A 38 -4.45 -4.61 4.19
N VAL A 39 -5.18 -4.47 3.08
CA VAL A 39 -5.67 -5.59 2.29
C VAL A 39 -4.97 -5.58 0.95
N ILE A 40 -4.26 -6.67 0.63
CA ILE A 40 -3.48 -6.82 -0.61
C ILE A 40 -4.09 -7.93 -1.46
N SER A 41 -4.24 -7.67 -2.76
CA SER A 41 -4.69 -8.67 -3.73
C SER A 41 -3.49 -9.50 -4.18
N ALA A 42 -3.34 -10.71 -3.63
CA ALA A 42 -2.23 -11.61 -3.99
C ALA A 42 -2.17 -11.91 -5.50
N GLU A 43 -3.33 -12.06 -6.15
CA GLU A 43 -3.43 -12.28 -7.59
C GLU A 43 -2.95 -11.07 -8.41
N THR A 44 -3.27 -9.85 -7.95
CA THR A 44 -2.80 -8.61 -8.60
C THR A 44 -1.29 -8.44 -8.39
N ALA A 45 -0.82 -8.71 -7.17
CA ALA A 45 0.60 -8.65 -6.83
C ALA A 45 1.41 -9.64 -7.68
N ASP A 46 0.97 -10.89 -7.86
CA ASP A 46 1.67 -11.87 -8.70
C ASP A 46 1.75 -11.39 -10.17
N ARG A 47 0.67 -10.83 -10.71
CA ARG A 47 0.71 -10.24 -12.06
C ARG A 47 1.69 -9.06 -12.17
N GLN A 48 1.70 -8.16 -11.20
CA GLN A 48 2.60 -7.00 -11.17
C GLN A 48 4.07 -7.44 -11.03
N ALA A 49 4.33 -8.39 -10.13
CA ALA A 49 5.66 -8.96 -9.91
C ALA A 49 6.22 -9.57 -11.20
N ARG A 50 5.42 -10.41 -11.88
CA ARG A 50 5.80 -11.01 -13.18
C ARG A 50 6.03 -9.96 -14.26
N ALA A 51 5.16 -8.95 -14.37
CA ALA A 51 5.29 -7.88 -15.37
C ALA A 51 6.53 -7.02 -15.13
N ALA A 52 6.93 -6.83 -13.88
CA ALA A 52 8.13 -6.10 -13.49
C ALA A 52 9.40 -6.96 -13.43
N GLY A 53 9.30 -8.27 -13.68
CA GLY A 53 10.44 -9.19 -13.62
C GLY A 53 11.05 -9.34 -12.22
N ARG A 54 10.23 -9.20 -11.16
CA ARG A 54 10.69 -9.26 -9.76
C ARG A 54 10.01 -10.39 -8.97
N PRO A 55 10.64 -10.87 -7.89
CA PRO A 55 10.02 -11.82 -6.96
C PRO A 55 8.71 -11.29 -6.37
N LEU A 56 7.70 -12.17 -6.22
CA LEU A 56 6.42 -11.83 -5.58
C LEU A 56 6.59 -11.26 -4.16
N ARG A 57 7.58 -11.76 -3.41
CA ARG A 57 7.90 -11.26 -2.07
C ARG A 57 8.22 -9.75 -2.08
N ASP A 58 8.90 -9.26 -3.12
CA ASP A 58 9.35 -7.88 -3.22
C ASP A 58 8.18 -6.97 -3.62
N GLU A 59 7.27 -7.46 -4.47
CA GLU A 59 5.99 -6.79 -4.76
C GLU A 59 5.12 -6.69 -3.50
N LEU A 60 4.94 -7.78 -2.77
CA LEU A 60 4.15 -7.79 -1.53
C LEU A 60 4.75 -6.84 -0.48
N ALA A 61 6.08 -6.83 -0.34
CA ALA A 61 6.76 -5.89 0.55
C ALA A 61 6.50 -4.43 0.13
N ALA A 62 6.61 -4.12 -1.17
CA ALA A 62 6.33 -2.77 -1.68
C ALA A 62 4.88 -2.35 -1.40
N LEU A 63 3.90 -3.21 -1.69
CA LEU A 63 2.47 -2.94 -1.45
C LEU A 63 2.17 -2.80 0.05
N LEU A 64 2.82 -3.59 0.91
CA LEU A 64 2.66 -3.50 2.36
C LEU A 64 3.22 -2.19 2.91
N ILE A 65 4.44 -1.80 2.50
CA ILE A 65 5.04 -0.52 2.88
C ILE A 65 4.14 0.63 2.43
N HIS A 66 3.67 0.61 1.19
CA HIS A 66 2.73 1.59 0.66
C HIS A 66 1.46 1.68 1.50
N GLY A 67 0.86 0.54 1.83
CA GLY A 67 -0.35 0.49 2.67
C GLY A 67 -0.12 1.03 4.08
N ILE A 68 0.99 0.69 4.73
CA ILE A 68 1.35 1.21 6.05
C ILE A 68 1.57 2.73 6.00
N LEU A 69 2.21 3.26 4.96
CA LEU A 69 2.38 4.70 4.80
C LEU A 69 1.03 5.41 4.69
N HIS A 70 0.05 4.82 4.00
CA HIS A 70 -1.33 5.33 4.02
C HIS A 70 -1.96 5.29 5.41
N LEU A 71 -1.79 4.22 6.18
CA LEU A 71 -2.27 4.15 7.57
C LEU A 71 -1.61 5.18 8.51
N LEU A 72 -0.41 5.67 8.16
CA LEU A 72 0.31 6.74 8.86
C LEU A 72 -0.08 8.15 8.39
N GLY A 73 -1.02 8.28 7.45
CA GLY A 73 -1.51 9.57 6.93
C GLY A 73 -0.66 10.16 5.80
N TYR A 74 0.24 9.38 5.19
CA TYR A 74 0.88 9.80 3.94
C TYR A 74 -0.07 9.52 2.77
N ASP A 75 -0.20 10.49 1.88
CA ASP A 75 -0.94 10.34 0.64
C ASP A 75 -0.07 10.80 -0.55
N HIS A 76 -0.65 10.81 -1.74
CA HIS A 76 -0.02 11.06 -3.02
C HIS A 76 -0.94 11.84 -3.97
N GLN A 77 -1.93 12.57 -3.43
CA GLN A 77 -2.89 13.36 -4.20
C GLN A 77 -2.26 14.57 -4.87
N THR A 78 -1.22 15.14 -4.26
CA THR A 78 -0.43 16.24 -4.84
C THR A 78 0.99 15.81 -5.22
N PRO A 79 1.66 16.51 -6.14
CA PRO A 79 3.03 16.18 -6.52
C PRO A 79 4.05 16.23 -5.37
N SER A 80 3.87 17.13 -4.39
CA SER A 80 4.75 17.24 -3.22
C SER A 80 4.59 16.05 -2.28
N GLU A 81 3.35 15.64 -2.02
CA GLU A 81 3.02 14.46 -1.22
C GLU A 81 3.54 13.18 -1.87
N ALA A 82 3.31 13.01 -3.18
CA ALA A 82 3.81 11.87 -3.94
C ALA A 82 5.35 11.77 -3.87
N ARG A 83 6.08 12.89 -4.00
CA ARG A 83 7.54 12.90 -3.84
C ARG A 83 7.98 12.50 -2.44
N ARG A 84 7.24 12.92 -1.40
CA ARG A 84 7.52 12.59 0.00
C ARG A 84 7.28 11.11 0.26
N MET A 85 6.13 10.58 -0.15
CA MET A 85 5.78 9.17 0.02
C MET A 85 6.76 8.27 -0.74
N LYS A 86 7.07 8.58 -2.00
CA LYS A 86 8.03 7.80 -2.82
C LYS A 86 9.43 7.75 -2.22
N ARG A 87 9.86 8.80 -1.50
CA ARG A 87 11.14 8.79 -0.78
C ARG A 87 11.10 7.82 0.40
N LEU A 88 10.01 7.80 1.16
CA LEU A 88 9.83 6.89 2.29
C LEU A 88 9.71 5.44 1.82
N GLU A 89 8.98 5.19 0.74
CA GLU A 89 8.90 3.86 0.11
C GLU A 89 10.29 3.34 -0.28
N ARG A 90 11.15 4.19 -0.86
CA ARG A 90 12.54 3.82 -1.17
C ARG A 90 13.36 3.58 0.10
N GLN A 91 13.22 4.44 1.10
CA GLN A 91 13.97 4.34 2.36
C GLN A 91 13.65 3.03 3.11
N TYR A 92 12.38 2.62 3.14
CA TYR A 92 11.95 1.40 3.85
C TYR A 92 11.95 0.15 2.96
N GLY A 93 11.86 0.31 1.64
CA GLY A 93 11.96 -0.76 0.65
C GLY A 93 13.39 -1.12 0.24
N PHE A 94 14.39 -0.47 0.85
CA PHE A 94 15.80 -0.53 0.46
C PHE A 94 16.49 -1.92 0.49
N PRO A 95 15.96 -2.99 1.12
CA PRO A 95 16.51 -4.33 0.90
C PRO A 95 15.83 -5.15 -0.21
N PHE A 96 14.68 -4.74 -0.75
CA PHE A 96 13.86 -5.56 -1.67
C PHE A 96 13.96 -5.16 -3.15
N ILE A 97 14.41 -3.94 -3.45
CA ILE A 97 14.42 -3.40 -4.82
C ILE A 97 15.79 -3.53 -5.51
N GLU A 98 16.88 -3.71 -4.77
CA GLU A 98 18.25 -3.81 -5.32
C GLU A 98 18.86 -5.23 -5.25
N ALA A 99 18.20 -6.21 -4.62
CA ALA A 99 18.84 -7.48 -4.26
C ALA A 99 19.01 -8.51 -5.40
N GLU A 100 18.45 -8.31 -6.60
CA GLU A 100 18.60 -9.27 -7.72
C GLU A 100 19.02 -8.56 -9.03
N GLY A 101 19.95 -7.62 -8.91
CA GLY A 101 20.60 -6.92 -10.04
C GLY A 101 22.05 -7.33 -10.29
N ARG A 102 22.41 -8.62 -10.13
CA ARG A 102 23.67 -9.20 -10.62
C ARG A 102 23.45 -10.59 -11.21
#